data_AF-A0AB73B9Z8-F1
#
_entry.id   AF-A0AB73B9Z8-F1
#
_cell.length_a   1.000
_cell.length_b   1.000
_cell.length_c   1.000
_cell.angle_alpha   90.00
_cell.angle_beta   90.00
_cell.angle_gamma   90.00
#
_symmetry.space_group_name_H-M   'P 1'
#
loop_
_entity.id
_entity.type
_entity.pdbx_description
1 polymer ?
#
loop_
_entity_poly.entity_id
_entity_poly.type
_entity_poly.pdbx_seq_one_letter_code
_entity_poly.pdbx_strand_id
1 'polypeptide(L)'
;MPISPSRHSAGFVAGAQDTASTTEASLVDAVSTLNEYLDRSDWRINANANQDYSLGGMILNSSGKLTANYWLDQVFSPEAGQAHRSGDIHIHDLDMLCGYCAGWSLRQLLEEGFGGVSGTISSGPPRHFSAACGQVVNFFGTLQNEWAGAQAFSSFDTYMAPFVRLDDLDYDVVLQTMQEFIFNLNVPSRWGTQTPFTNLTFDWVCPADVADNTPFIAGELAPFRYGDLQPEMDLINRAFIEVMSQGDVDGRPFTFPIPTYNITEDFSWDSANARALFDMTARYGLPYFQNFLNSDLDPGMIRSMCCRLQLDLRELLKRGNGLFGSAELTGSIGVVTLNCARLGYLYRGDEEALLKRVDELVALAVDTLERRRTFVAELMDRGLLPYTRRWLPSLDNHFSTIGLNGCNEMIRNFTGDDWDITDPRGHAMSLRLLEHMRELLRQAQQETGHLFNLEATPAEGATYRFAREDGKRFPDILQAGTAAEPYYTNSSQLPVSHTPDPFAALREQEDLQSAYTGGTVLHLYMGAALSSGEACALMVRRSLENFRLPYITITPTYSICASHGYISGEHPHCPQCGDKTEVWTRVMGYFRPMASFNTGKKGEFHERLYFAEPAH
;
A
#
# COMPACT_ATOMS: atom_id res chain seq x y z
N MET A 1 -41.10 -13.45 -54.90
CA MET A 1 -40.60 -14.70 -54.28
C MET A 1 -39.49 -14.33 -53.30
N PRO A 2 -39.76 -14.32 -51.99
CA PRO A 2 -38.72 -14.20 -50.97
C PRO A 2 -38.23 -15.59 -50.57
N ILE A 3 -36.92 -15.72 -50.33
CA ILE A 3 -36.30 -16.97 -49.87
C ILE A 3 -35.99 -16.80 -48.38
N SER A 4 -36.72 -17.57 -47.57
CA SER A 4 -36.43 -17.86 -46.16
C SER A 4 -35.24 -18.82 -46.07
N PRO A 5 -34.46 -18.80 -44.96
CA PRO A 5 -34.37 -20.05 -44.22
C PRO A 5 -34.47 -19.91 -42.69
N SER A 6 -35.44 -20.64 -42.17
CA SER A 6 -35.40 -21.59 -41.04
C SER A 6 -34.60 -21.24 -39.77
N ARG A 7 -35.38 -21.01 -38.70
CA ARG A 7 -34.98 -21.21 -37.31
C ARG A 7 -34.80 -22.71 -37.02
N HIS A 8 -33.67 -23.08 -36.46
CA HIS A 8 -33.52 -24.28 -35.65
C HIS A 8 -32.95 -23.86 -34.29
N SER A 9 -33.83 -23.69 -33.30
CA SER A 9 -33.45 -23.62 -31.89
C SER A 9 -33.44 -25.05 -31.35
N ALA A 10 -32.24 -25.62 -31.15
CA ALA A 10 -32.09 -26.82 -30.34
C ALA A 10 -32.24 -26.43 -28.87
N GLY A 11 -33.29 -26.94 -28.23
CA GLY A 11 -33.50 -26.78 -26.80
C GLY A 11 -32.48 -27.62 -26.02
N PHE A 12 -31.68 -26.96 -25.21
CA PHE A 12 -31.07 -27.58 -24.03
C PHE A 12 -31.89 -27.15 -22.82
N VAL A 13 -32.69 -28.08 -22.33
CA VAL A 13 -33.32 -28.02 -21.01
C VAL A 13 -32.28 -28.52 -20.02
N ALA A 14 -31.74 -27.63 -19.19
CA ALA A 14 -31.06 -27.97 -17.95
C ALA A 14 -31.74 -27.16 -16.85
N GLY A 15 -32.45 -27.87 -15.97
CA GLY A 15 -33.15 -27.27 -14.86
C GLY A 15 -32.17 -26.68 -13.86
N ALA A 16 -32.22 -25.36 -13.70
CA ALA A 16 -31.82 -24.69 -12.48
C ALA A 16 -33.13 -24.32 -11.78
N GLN A 17 -33.32 -24.85 -10.57
CA GLN A 17 -34.37 -24.38 -9.69
C GLN A 17 -34.04 -22.94 -9.31
N ASP A 18 -34.87 -22.01 -9.77
CA ASP A 18 -34.94 -20.63 -9.28
C ASP A 18 -35.24 -20.66 -7.79
N THR A 19 -34.20 -20.61 -6.95
CA THR A 19 -34.30 -20.00 -5.64
C THR A 19 -34.03 -18.52 -5.82
N ALA A 20 -35.04 -17.80 -6.30
CA ALA A 20 -35.04 -16.34 -6.35
C ALA A 20 -34.97 -15.80 -4.91
N SER A 21 -33.76 -15.50 -4.44
CA SER A 21 -33.52 -14.52 -3.38
C SER A 21 -33.93 -13.17 -3.95
N THR A 22 -35.10 -12.67 -3.56
CA THR A 22 -35.54 -11.30 -3.87
C THR A 22 -34.76 -10.31 -3.01
N THR A 23 -33.47 -10.13 -3.29
CA THR A 23 -32.75 -8.90 -3.00
C THR A 23 -33.15 -7.91 -4.10
N GLU A 24 -33.73 -6.76 -3.75
CA GLU A 24 -33.92 -5.67 -4.72
C GLU A 24 -32.57 -5.40 -5.39
N ALA A 25 -32.45 -5.74 -6.67
CA ALA A 25 -31.20 -5.55 -7.39
C ALA A 25 -30.84 -4.06 -7.34
N SER A 26 -29.63 -3.76 -6.85
CA SER A 26 -29.07 -2.40 -6.86
C SER A 26 -28.87 -1.97 -8.31
N LEU A 27 -29.87 -1.27 -8.87
CA LEU A 27 -29.82 -0.80 -10.26
C LEU A 27 -28.82 0.35 -10.36
N VAL A 28 -27.71 0.13 -11.06
CA VAL A 28 -26.78 1.20 -11.44
C VAL A 28 -27.30 1.87 -12.70
N ASP A 29 -27.76 3.11 -12.59
CA ASP A 29 -28.20 3.89 -13.75
C ASP A 29 -27.00 4.40 -14.55
N ALA A 30 -26.94 3.99 -15.82
CA ALA A 30 -25.81 4.30 -16.69
C ALA A 30 -25.69 5.81 -17.00
N VAL A 31 -26.82 6.51 -17.15
CA VAL A 31 -26.81 7.94 -17.50
C VAL A 31 -26.39 8.78 -16.30
N SER A 32 -26.95 8.53 -15.12
CA SER A 32 -26.57 9.17 -13.86
C SER A 32 -25.10 8.94 -13.56
N THR A 33 -24.61 7.70 -13.70
CA THR A 33 -23.21 7.37 -13.45
C THR A 33 -22.24 8.18 -14.31
N LEU A 34 -22.55 8.34 -15.59
CA LEU A 34 -21.72 9.14 -16.50
C LEU A 34 -21.83 10.63 -16.22
N ASN A 35 -23.05 11.15 -16.02
CA ASN A 35 -23.25 12.58 -15.73
C ASN A 35 -22.60 12.98 -14.41
N GLU A 36 -22.71 12.17 -13.35
CA GLU A 36 -22.04 12.41 -12.06
C GLU A 36 -20.52 12.57 -12.21
N TYR A 37 -19.92 11.75 -13.07
CA TYR A 37 -18.48 11.85 -13.34
C TYR A 37 -18.15 13.10 -14.17
N LEU A 38 -18.89 13.35 -15.25
CA LEU A 38 -18.68 14.50 -16.14
C LEU A 38 -18.87 15.84 -15.40
N ASP A 39 -19.83 15.90 -14.48
CA ASP A 39 -20.14 17.06 -13.65
C ASP A 39 -19.25 17.16 -12.40
N ARG A 40 -18.41 16.15 -12.14
CA ARG A 40 -17.54 16.03 -10.95
C ARG A 40 -18.29 16.11 -9.61
N SER A 41 -19.52 15.61 -9.58
CA SER A 41 -20.40 15.70 -8.41
C SER A 41 -20.25 14.53 -7.42
N ASP A 42 -19.64 13.41 -7.86
CA ASP A 42 -19.32 12.27 -6.98
C ASP A 42 -17.95 12.44 -6.31
N TRP A 43 -17.93 12.51 -4.98
CA TRP A 43 -16.69 12.58 -4.19
C TRP A 43 -15.73 11.42 -4.47
N ARG A 44 -16.23 10.25 -4.91
CA ARG A 44 -15.41 9.07 -5.21
C ARG A 44 -14.41 9.31 -6.33
N ILE A 45 -14.62 10.33 -7.15
CA ILE A 45 -13.68 10.77 -8.18
C ILE A 45 -12.32 11.12 -7.58
N ASN A 46 -12.28 11.63 -6.35
CA ASN A 46 -11.04 11.94 -5.63
C ASN A 46 -10.76 10.95 -4.49
N ALA A 47 -11.39 9.76 -4.46
CA ALA A 47 -11.17 8.80 -3.37
C ALA A 47 -9.74 8.21 -3.35
N ASN A 48 -9.09 8.21 -4.52
CA ASN A 48 -7.71 7.78 -4.70
C ASN A 48 -6.93 8.93 -5.38
N ALA A 49 -5.94 9.50 -4.69
CA ALA A 49 -5.14 10.61 -5.22
C ALA A 49 -4.26 10.24 -6.43
N ASN A 50 -4.18 8.95 -6.79
CA ASN A 50 -3.54 8.44 -8.00
C ASN A 50 -4.42 8.58 -9.26
N GLN A 51 -5.70 8.93 -9.14
CA GLN A 51 -6.66 9.06 -10.25
C GLN A 51 -7.02 10.52 -10.54
N ASP A 52 -6.91 10.91 -11.82
CA ASP A 52 -7.33 12.23 -12.30
C ASP A 52 -8.60 12.15 -13.16
N TYR A 53 -9.30 13.28 -13.28
CA TYR A 53 -10.41 13.43 -14.21
C TYR A 53 -9.94 13.24 -15.66
N SER A 54 -10.23 12.06 -16.21
CA SER A 54 -9.90 11.69 -17.57
C SER A 54 -10.94 10.72 -18.15
N LEU A 55 -10.84 10.42 -19.45
CA LEU A 55 -11.59 9.32 -20.06
C LEU A 55 -11.27 7.97 -19.39
N GLY A 56 -10.00 7.76 -19.02
CA GLY A 56 -9.56 6.57 -18.29
C GLY A 56 -10.23 6.46 -16.92
N GLY A 57 -10.23 7.54 -16.15
CA GLY A 57 -10.90 7.60 -14.85
C GLY A 57 -12.41 7.39 -14.96
N MET A 58 -13.04 7.84 -16.05
CA MET A 58 -14.48 7.62 -16.28
C MET A 58 -14.79 6.14 -16.47
N ILE A 59 -13.96 5.43 -17.26
CA ILE A 59 -14.10 3.99 -17.51
C ILE A 59 -13.98 3.25 -16.17
N LEU A 60 -12.94 3.54 -15.38
CA LEU A 60 -12.73 2.90 -14.08
C LEU A 60 -13.84 3.18 -13.08
N ASN A 61 -14.30 4.43 -12.97
CA ASN A 61 -15.41 4.78 -12.07
C ASN A 61 -16.70 4.03 -12.44
N SER A 62 -16.99 3.95 -13.75
CA SER A 62 -18.20 3.29 -14.25
C SER A 62 -18.14 1.78 -14.03
N SER A 63 -17.02 1.12 -14.40
CA SER A 63 -16.84 -0.31 -14.15
C SER A 63 -16.78 -0.61 -12.65
N GLY A 64 -16.12 0.24 -11.87
CA GLY A 64 -15.96 0.07 -10.44
C GLY A 64 -17.28 0.09 -9.68
N LYS A 65 -18.21 1.01 -10.02
CA LYS A 65 -19.57 1.02 -9.44
C LYS A 65 -20.33 -0.28 -9.71
N LEU A 66 -20.18 -0.86 -10.91
CA LEU A 66 -20.83 -2.12 -11.27
C LEU A 66 -20.21 -3.29 -10.51
N THR A 67 -18.89 -3.42 -10.54
CA THR A 67 -18.13 -4.47 -9.85
C THR A 67 -18.39 -4.45 -8.34
N ALA A 68 -18.47 -3.27 -7.74
CA ALA A 68 -18.71 -3.13 -6.31
C ALA A 68 -20.08 -3.68 -5.88
N ASN A 69 -21.13 -3.42 -6.66
CA ASN A 69 -22.45 -4.00 -6.38
C ASN A 69 -22.47 -5.51 -6.60
N TYR A 70 -21.75 -6.02 -7.62
CA TYR A 70 -21.62 -7.46 -7.82
C TYR A 70 -20.95 -8.15 -6.63
N TRP A 71 -19.86 -7.60 -6.11
CA TRP A 71 -19.23 -8.09 -4.87
C TRP A 71 -20.22 -8.13 -3.72
N LEU A 72 -20.89 -7.00 -3.44
CA LEU A 72 -21.74 -6.84 -2.26
C LEU A 72 -23.05 -7.64 -2.33
N ASP A 73 -23.59 -7.86 -3.53
CA ASP A 73 -24.92 -8.46 -3.70
C ASP A 73 -24.89 -9.92 -4.17
N GLN A 74 -23.79 -10.37 -4.80
CA GLN A 74 -23.69 -11.71 -5.39
C GLN A 74 -22.61 -12.58 -4.75
N VAL A 75 -21.51 -11.99 -4.27
CA VAL A 75 -20.37 -12.76 -3.75
C VAL A 75 -20.35 -12.79 -2.22
N PHE A 76 -20.54 -11.63 -1.59
CA PHE A 76 -20.53 -11.50 -0.13
C PHE A 76 -21.89 -11.80 0.49
N SER A 77 -21.88 -12.07 1.79
CA SER A 77 -23.10 -12.24 2.57
C SER A 77 -23.90 -10.93 2.61
N PRO A 78 -25.25 -11.00 2.64
CA PRO A 78 -26.10 -9.80 2.76
C PRO A 78 -25.73 -8.94 3.98
N GLU A 79 -25.33 -9.58 5.08
CA GLU A 79 -24.86 -8.93 6.30
C GLU A 79 -23.60 -8.10 6.06
N ALA A 80 -22.61 -8.64 5.32
CA ALA A 80 -21.39 -7.92 4.97
C ALA A 80 -21.69 -6.74 4.03
N GLY A 81 -22.56 -6.98 3.04
CA GLY A 81 -23.04 -5.93 2.14
C GLY A 81 -23.70 -4.78 2.90
N GLN A 82 -24.56 -5.09 3.86
CA GLN A 82 -25.25 -4.11 4.68
C GLN A 82 -24.32 -3.38 5.65
N ALA A 83 -23.39 -4.09 6.31
CA ALA A 83 -22.40 -3.50 7.21
C ALA A 83 -21.48 -2.53 6.46
N HIS A 84 -21.06 -2.89 5.24
CA HIS A 84 -20.34 -1.98 4.35
C HIS A 84 -21.19 -0.75 4.06
N ARG A 85 -22.40 -0.91 3.50
CA ARG A 85 -23.28 0.22 3.09
C ARG A 85 -23.65 1.14 4.24
N SER A 86 -23.81 0.58 5.44
CA SER A 86 -24.11 1.33 6.66
C SER A 86 -22.88 2.04 7.21
N GLY A 87 -21.67 1.57 6.88
CA GLY A 87 -20.39 2.12 7.32
C GLY A 87 -19.88 1.54 8.63
N ASP A 88 -20.36 0.37 9.07
CA ASP A 88 -19.83 -0.32 10.26
C ASP A 88 -18.46 -0.90 9.95
N ILE A 89 -18.29 -1.35 8.70
CA ILE A 89 -17.03 -1.77 8.11
C ILE A 89 -16.81 -1.06 6.77
N HIS A 90 -15.57 -1.09 6.30
CA HIS A 90 -15.19 -0.72 4.95
C HIS A 90 -14.46 -1.91 4.32
N ILE A 91 -15.04 -2.41 3.23
CA ILE A 91 -14.43 -3.45 2.41
C ILE A 91 -13.70 -2.70 1.30
N HIS A 92 -12.39 -2.84 1.24
CA HIS A 92 -11.56 -2.10 0.29
C HIS A 92 -11.59 -2.73 -1.11
N ASP A 93 -11.27 -1.90 -2.11
CA ASP A 93 -11.01 -2.28 -3.51
C ASP A 93 -12.13 -3.06 -4.19
N LEU A 94 -13.38 -2.65 -3.93
CA LEU A 94 -14.57 -3.25 -4.54
C LEU A 94 -14.71 -2.94 -6.04
N ASP A 95 -13.89 -2.06 -6.59
CA ASP A 95 -13.93 -1.63 -7.99
C ASP A 95 -13.29 -2.63 -8.96
N MET A 96 -12.47 -3.56 -8.45
CA MET A 96 -11.87 -4.64 -9.24
C MET A 96 -12.30 -6.02 -8.74
N LEU A 97 -12.47 -6.97 -9.67
CA LEU A 97 -12.89 -8.34 -9.37
C LEU A 97 -11.68 -9.27 -9.20
N CYS A 98 -10.78 -8.91 -8.28
CA CYS A 98 -9.52 -9.61 -8.02
C CYS A 98 -9.08 -9.48 -6.56
N GLY A 99 -7.85 -9.89 -6.25
CA GLY A 99 -7.23 -9.66 -4.94
C GLY A 99 -6.70 -8.24 -4.75
N TYR A 100 -6.24 -7.94 -3.54
CA TYR A 100 -5.73 -6.61 -3.20
C TYR A 100 -4.30 -6.36 -3.69
N CYS A 101 -3.28 -6.87 -3.02
CA CYS A 101 -1.88 -6.64 -3.38
C CYS A 101 -1.11 -7.96 -3.53
N ALA A 102 -0.04 -7.92 -4.31
CA ALA A 102 0.85 -9.06 -4.51
C ALA A 102 2.34 -8.64 -4.55
N GLY A 103 3.16 -9.39 -3.82
CA GLY A 103 4.60 -9.45 -3.96
C GLY A 103 4.97 -10.62 -4.88
N TRP A 104 6.02 -10.42 -5.66
CA TRP A 104 6.44 -11.34 -6.71
C TRP A 104 7.92 -11.73 -6.53
N SER A 105 8.30 -12.89 -7.06
CA SER A 105 9.70 -13.29 -7.11
C SER A 105 10.40 -12.63 -8.30
N LEU A 106 11.24 -11.62 -8.00
CA LEU A 106 12.10 -11.00 -9.02
C LEU A 106 13.07 -12.04 -9.59
N ARG A 107 13.61 -12.90 -8.72
CA ARG A 107 14.48 -14.01 -9.11
C ARG A 107 13.80 -14.90 -10.15
N GLN A 108 12.55 -15.31 -9.92
CA GLN A 108 11.81 -16.13 -10.88
C GLN A 108 11.66 -15.44 -12.24
N LEU A 109 11.31 -14.15 -12.24
CA LEU A 109 11.21 -13.36 -13.47
C LEU A 109 12.55 -13.34 -14.24
N LEU A 110 13.66 -13.14 -13.54
CA LEU A 110 14.99 -13.06 -14.13
C LEU A 110 15.52 -14.43 -14.62
N GLU A 111 15.15 -15.53 -13.95
CA GLU A 111 15.56 -16.89 -14.32
C GLU A 111 14.73 -17.48 -15.46
N GLU A 112 13.42 -17.17 -15.52
CA GLU A 112 12.48 -17.77 -16.47
C GLU A 112 12.15 -16.87 -17.68
N GLY A 113 12.28 -15.54 -17.51
CA GLY A 113 11.78 -14.55 -18.46
C GLY A 113 10.27 -14.32 -18.37
N PHE A 114 9.79 -13.20 -18.91
CA PHE A 114 8.36 -12.86 -18.83
C PHE A 114 7.54 -13.57 -19.91
N GLY A 115 6.62 -14.46 -19.52
CA GLY A 115 5.74 -15.17 -20.45
C GLY A 115 4.95 -16.30 -19.81
N GLY A 116 4.59 -17.31 -20.63
CA GLY A 116 3.92 -18.52 -20.15
C GLY A 116 2.38 -18.47 -20.15
N VAL A 117 1.78 -17.46 -20.76
CA VAL A 117 0.33 -17.35 -20.97
C VAL A 117 -0.02 -17.68 -22.44
N SER A 118 -0.95 -18.62 -22.65
CA SER A 118 -1.35 -19.08 -23.98
C SER A 118 -1.88 -17.95 -24.85
N GLY A 119 -1.48 -17.92 -26.13
CA GLY A 119 -1.92 -16.90 -27.09
C GLY A 119 -1.27 -15.53 -26.93
N THR A 120 -0.27 -15.40 -26.05
CA THR A 120 0.47 -14.15 -25.82
C THR A 120 1.95 -14.31 -26.18
N ILE A 121 2.63 -13.19 -26.42
CA ILE A 121 4.08 -13.18 -26.67
C ILE A 121 4.80 -13.50 -25.35
N SER A 122 5.83 -14.33 -25.43
CA SER A 122 6.72 -14.64 -24.29
C SER A 122 8.14 -14.17 -24.61
N SER A 123 8.80 -13.59 -23.62
CA SER A 123 10.23 -13.29 -23.62
C SER A 123 10.99 -14.39 -22.89
N GLY A 124 12.19 -14.71 -23.36
CA GLY A 124 13.12 -15.55 -22.60
C GLY A 124 13.78 -14.76 -21.46
N PRO A 125 14.55 -15.43 -20.60
CA PRO A 125 15.27 -14.76 -19.51
C PRO A 125 16.15 -13.62 -20.04
N PRO A 126 16.19 -12.46 -19.37
CA PRO A 126 17.04 -11.35 -19.77
C PRO A 126 18.53 -11.77 -19.71
N ARG A 127 19.33 -11.19 -20.61
CA ARG A 127 20.79 -11.39 -20.66
C ARG A 127 21.60 -10.15 -20.27
N HIS A 128 20.95 -8.98 -20.28
CA HIS A 128 21.58 -7.68 -20.07
C HIS A 128 20.75 -6.85 -19.10
N PHE A 129 21.38 -5.89 -18.43
CA PHE A 129 20.74 -5.06 -17.40
C PHE A 129 19.51 -4.29 -17.92
N SER A 130 19.60 -3.72 -19.13
CA SER A 130 18.47 -3.03 -19.78
C SER A 130 17.31 -3.96 -20.11
N ALA A 131 17.59 -5.18 -20.56
CA ALA A 131 16.56 -6.18 -20.82
C ALA A 131 15.86 -6.64 -19.53
N ALA A 132 16.61 -6.79 -18.43
CA ALA A 132 16.05 -7.11 -17.11
C ALA A 132 15.11 -6.00 -16.62
N CYS A 133 15.55 -4.73 -16.67
CA CYS A 133 14.72 -3.58 -16.33
C CYS A 133 13.45 -3.50 -17.20
N GLY A 134 13.58 -3.72 -18.51
CA GLY A 134 12.44 -3.73 -19.43
C GLY A 134 11.43 -4.85 -19.12
N GLN A 135 11.89 -6.03 -18.72
CA GLN A 135 11.00 -7.12 -18.30
C GLN A 135 10.29 -6.82 -16.98
N VAL A 136 10.95 -6.17 -16.00
CA VAL A 136 10.32 -5.71 -14.76
C VAL A 136 9.20 -4.70 -15.05
N VAL A 137 9.43 -3.73 -15.94
CA VAL A 137 8.40 -2.76 -16.38
C VAL A 137 7.22 -3.49 -17.03
N ASN A 138 7.48 -4.42 -17.95
CA ASN A 138 6.42 -5.19 -18.62
C ASN A 138 5.63 -6.06 -17.63
N PHE A 139 6.32 -6.65 -16.65
CA PHE A 139 5.71 -7.45 -15.61
C PHE A 139 4.73 -6.62 -14.77
N PHE A 140 5.21 -5.54 -14.13
CA PHE A 140 4.35 -4.68 -13.32
C PHE A 140 3.23 -4.04 -14.13
N GLY A 141 3.55 -3.58 -15.35
CA GLY A 141 2.58 -2.99 -16.27
C GLY A 141 1.47 -3.95 -16.68
N THR A 142 1.74 -5.26 -16.69
CA THR A 142 0.74 -6.30 -16.99
C THR A 142 -0.04 -6.68 -15.73
N LEU A 143 0.65 -7.05 -14.65
CA LEU A 143 0.03 -7.61 -13.43
C LEU A 143 -0.81 -6.60 -12.66
N GLN A 144 -0.56 -5.29 -12.79
CA GLN A 144 -1.46 -4.25 -12.25
C GLN A 144 -2.90 -4.35 -12.79
N ASN A 145 -3.14 -5.04 -13.91
CA ASN A 145 -4.49 -5.20 -14.46
C ASN A 145 -5.24 -6.40 -13.84
N GLU A 146 -4.55 -7.23 -13.07
CA GLU A 146 -5.10 -8.42 -12.43
C GLU A 146 -5.18 -8.29 -10.90
N TRP A 147 -4.77 -7.15 -10.33
CA TRP A 147 -4.74 -6.86 -8.90
C TRP A 147 -5.12 -5.39 -8.67
N ALA A 148 -5.79 -5.10 -7.55
CA ALA A 148 -6.29 -3.75 -7.30
C ALA A 148 -5.24 -2.79 -6.72
N GLY A 149 -4.27 -3.33 -5.99
CA GLY A 149 -3.29 -2.59 -5.20
C GLY A 149 -1.85 -2.83 -5.63
N ALA A 150 -0.94 -2.59 -4.68
CA ALA A 150 0.49 -2.55 -4.93
C ALA A 150 1.07 -3.86 -5.47
N GLN A 151 2.02 -3.72 -6.40
CA GLN A 151 2.83 -4.80 -6.95
C GLN A 151 4.27 -4.60 -6.51
N ALA A 152 4.91 -5.61 -5.93
CA ALA A 152 6.21 -5.44 -5.31
C ALA A 152 7.25 -6.48 -5.73
N PHE A 153 8.51 -6.02 -5.80
CA PHE A 153 9.69 -6.87 -5.83
C PHE A 153 10.58 -6.56 -4.62
N SER A 154 11.19 -7.59 -4.06
CA SER A 154 12.18 -7.47 -2.99
C SER A 154 13.58 -7.77 -3.49
N SER A 155 14.59 -7.34 -2.73
CA SER A 155 16.00 -7.61 -3.03
C SER A 155 16.38 -7.17 -4.46
N PHE A 156 15.89 -6.00 -4.87
CA PHE A 156 16.03 -5.51 -6.24
C PHE A 156 17.50 -5.25 -6.60
N ASP A 157 18.24 -4.54 -5.75
CA ASP A 157 19.68 -4.32 -5.92
C ASP A 157 20.47 -5.64 -5.98
N THR A 158 20.21 -6.55 -5.04
CA THR A 158 20.86 -7.86 -4.98
C THR A 158 20.64 -8.68 -6.25
N TYR A 159 19.39 -8.83 -6.71
CA TYR A 159 19.08 -9.68 -7.86
C TYR A 159 19.40 -9.05 -9.21
N MET A 160 19.52 -7.71 -9.27
CA MET A 160 19.88 -7.00 -10.51
C MET A 160 21.41 -6.84 -10.67
N ALA A 161 22.17 -6.90 -9.59
CA ALA A 161 23.64 -6.77 -9.59
C ALA A 161 24.39 -7.73 -10.55
N PRO A 162 23.99 -9.01 -10.74
CA PRO A 162 24.67 -9.92 -11.67
C PRO A 162 24.77 -9.38 -13.10
N PHE A 163 23.75 -8.66 -13.57
CA PHE A 163 23.71 -8.12 -14.93
C PHE A 163 24.68 -6.95 -15.13
N VAL A 164 24.97 -6.20 -14.06
CA VAL A 164 25.98 -5.14 -14.08
C VAL A 164 27.38 -5.76 -14.18
N ARG A 165 27.65 -6.80 -13.41
CA ARG A 165 28.94 -7.52 -13.43
C ARG A 165 29.20 -8.24 -14.76
N LEU A 166 28.21 -8.92 -15.31
CA LEU A 166 28.37 -9.72 -16.54
C LEU A 166 28.74 -8.87 -17.74
N ASP A 167 28.13 -7.69 -17.86
CA ASP A 167 28.37 -6.76 -18.96
C ASP A 167 29.50 -5.76 -18.66
N ASP A 168 30.14 -5.83 -17.47
CA ASP A 168 31.17 -4.90 -16.97
C ASP A 168 30.72 -3.43 -17.12
N LEU A 169 29.49 -3.14 -16.68
CA LEU A 169 28.87 -1.83 -16.91
C LEU A 169 29.49 -0.76 -16.03
N ASP A 170 29.79 0.39 -16.65
CA ASP A 170 30.15 1.59 -15.92
C ASP A 170 28.92 2.30 -15.34
N TYR A 171 29.19 3.29 -14.50
CA TYR A 171 28.15 4.07 -13.82
C TYR A 171 27.20 4.78 -14.79
N ASP A 172 27.71 5.32 -15.89
CA ASP A 172 26.91 6.14 -16.81
C ASP A 172 25.86 5.27 -17.54
N VAL A 173 26.23 4.04 -17.90
CA VAL A 173 25.28 3.08 -18.49
C VAL A 173 24.23 2.62 -17.48
N VAL A 174 24.63 2.34 -16.23
CA VAL A 174 23.69 1.97 -15.16
C VAL A 174 22.72 3.12 -14.88
N LEU A 175 23.23 4.35 -14.79
CA LEU A 175 22.43 5.57 -14.57
C LEU A 175 21.42 5.79 -15.69
N GLN A 176 21.85 5.72 -16.96
CA GLN A 176 20.95 5.88 -18.10
C GLN A 176 19.85 4.81 -18.11
N THR A 177 20.21 3.55 -17.85
CA THR A 177 19.23 2.45 -17.82
C THR A 177 18.25 2.62 -16.66
N MET A 178 18.73 3.05 -15.49
CA MET A 178 17.88 3.32 -14.33
C MET A 178 16.94 4.50 -14.55
N GLN A 179 17.41 5.54 -15.24
CA GLN A 179 16.58 6.65 -15.68
C GLN A 179 15.43 6.14 -16.55
N GLU A 180 15.72 5.38 -17.62
CA GLU A 180 14.70 4.79 -18.48
C GLU A 180 13.71 3.94 -17.69
N PHE A 181 14.20 3.11 -16.77
CA PHE A 181 13.38 2.26 -15.91
C PHE A 181 12.38 3.07 -15.07
N ILE A 182 12.86 4.06 -14.31
CA ILE A 182 12.03 4.87 -13.42
C ILE A 182 10.99 5.67 -14.21
N PHE A 183 11.38 6.30 -15.32
CA PHE A 183 10.44 7.04 -16.16
C PHE A 183 9.32 6.12 -16.70
N ASN A 184 9.66 4.93 -17.17
CA ASN A 184 8.65 3.99 -17.69
C ASN A 184 7.66 3.50 -16.61
N LEU A 185 8.04 3.48 -15.33
CA LEU A 185 7.13 3.17 -14.23
C LEU A 185 6.20 4.34 -13.85
N ASN A 186 6.52 5.58 -14.26
CA ASN A 186 5.73 6.78 -13.96
C ASN A 186 4.95 7.33 -15.17
N VAL A 187 4.97 6.63 -16.32
CA VAL A 187 4.15 7.00 -17.47
C VAL A 187 2.92 6.08 -17.55
N PRO A 188 1.69 6.60 -17.46
CA PRO A 188 0.48 5.78 -17.54
C PRO A 188 0.28 5.24 -18.96
N SER A 189 0.06 3.93 -19.10
CA SER A 189 0.04 3.27 -20.42
C SER A 189 -1.28 2.59 -20.80
N ARG A 190 -2.30 2.48 -19.91
CA ARG A 190 -3.61 1.82 -20.20
C ARG A 190 -4.82 2.44 -19.47
N TRP A 191 -6.00 1.84 -19.70
CA TRP A 191 -7.31 2.28 -19.17
C TRP A 191 -7.21 2.67 -17.70
N GLY A 192 -7.71 3.86 -17.36
CA GLY A 192 -7.58 4.42 -16.02
C GLY A 192 -6.57 5.54 -15.86
N THR A 193 -5.65 5.72 -16.82
CA THR A 193 -4.59 6.76 -16.76
C THR A 193 -3.76 6.73 -15.47
N GLN A 194 -3.69 5.57 -14.80
CA GLN A 194 -2.91 5.37 -13.59
C GLN A 194 -1.58 4.73 -13.92
N THR A 195 -0.55 5.15 -13.19
CA THR A 195 0.73 4.46 -13.15
C THR A 195 0.62 3.23 -12.25
N PRO A 196 1.34 2.14 -12.56
CA PRO A 196 1.39 0.97 -11.70
C PRO A 196 1.82 1.36 -10.29
N PHE A 197 1.02 0.99 -9.28
CA PHE A 197 1.43 1.14 -7.88
C PHE A 197 2.53 0.11 -7.62
N THR A 198 3.78 0.56 -7.66
CA THR A 198 4.95 -0.33 -7.56
C THR A 198 5.79 -0.02 -6.33
N ASN A 199 6.34 -1.07 -5.72
CA ASN A 199 7.27 -0.96 -4.60
C ASN A 199 8.52 -1.80 -4.89
N LEU A 200 9.69 -1.24 -4.59
CA LEU A 200 10.96 -1.96 -4.64
C LEU A 200 11.61 -1.91 -3.27
N THR A 201 12.03 -3.08 -2.77
CA THR A 201 12.85 -3.19 -1.56
C THR A 201 14.30 -3.40 -1.94
N PHE A 202 15.18 -2.65 -1.29
CA PHE A 202 16.62 -2.64 -1.47
C PHE A 202 17.30 -3.17 -0.19
N ASP A 203 18.19 -4.13 -0.37
CA ASP A 203 18.89 -4.77 0.75
C ASP A 203 20.02 -3.91 1.30
N TRP A 204 20.60 -3.02 0.48
CA TRP A 204 21.79 -2.21 0.76
C TRP A 204 23.08 -3.04 0.90
N VAL A 205 23.06 -4.06 1.75
CA VAL A 205 24.13 -5.06 1.90
C VAL A 205 23.58 -6.42 1.46
N CYS A 206 24.39 -7.20 0.74
CA CYS A 206 23.97 -8.52 0.29
C CYS A 206 23.54 -9.40 1.49
N PRO A 207 22.29 -9.89 1.53
CA PRO A 207 21.82 -10.68 2.66
C PRO A 207 22.55 -12.02 2.81
N ALA A 208 22.82 -12.41 4.06
CA ALA A 208 23.60 -13.61 4.37
C ALA A 208 23.01 -14.93 3.81
N ASP A 209 21.68 -15.04 3.73
CA ASP A 209 20.98 -16.23 3.26
C ASP A 209 21.03 -16.43 1.73
N VAL A 210 21.36 -15.39 0.96
CA VAL A 210 21.64 -15.51 -0.49
C VAL A 210 23.10 -15.28 -0.86
N ALA A 211 23.93 -14.77 0.05
CA ALA A 211 25.31 -14.45 -0.24
C ALA A 211 26.08 -15.62 -0.88
N ASP A 212 25.82 -16.86 -0.45
CA ASP A 212 26.45 -18.07 -0.98
C ASP A 212 25.81 -18.63 -2.26
N ASN A 213 24.65 -18.12 -2.67
CA ASN A 213 23.95 -18.59 -3.86
C ASN A 213 24.62 -18.04 -5.13
N THR A 214 24.64 -18.87 -6.16
CA THR A 214 25.14 -18.50 -7.49
C THR A 214 23.98 -18.01 -8.35
N PRO A 215 24.05 -16.80 -8.94
CA PRO A 215 23.04 -16.31 -9.88
C PRO A 215 22.88 -17.25 -11.07
N PHE A 216 21.64 -17.49 -11.48
CA PHE A 216 21.32 -18.26 -12.68
C PHE A 216 20.77 -17.31 -13.74
N ILE A 217 21.53 -17.08 -14.81
CA ILE A 217 21.24 -16.06 -15.82
C ILE A 217 21.14 -16.73 -17.18
N ALA A 218 19.98 -16.62 -17.80
CA ALA A 218 19.73 -17.08 -19.17
C ALA A 218 20.16 -18.52 -19.49
N GLY A 219 19.94 -19.43 -18.53
CA GLY A 219 20.21 -20.86 -18.63
C GLY A 219 21.54 -21.32 -18.05
N GLU A 220 22.36 -20.42 -17.52
CA GLU A 220 23.72 -20.72 -17.05
C GLU A 220 23.96 -20.17 -15.64
N LEU A 221 24.76 -20.88 -14.85
CA LEU A 221 25.24 -20.40 -13.56
C LEU A 221 26.37 -19.38 -13.78
N ALA A 222 26.26 -18.22 -13.14
CA ALA A 222 27.30 -17.20 -13.18
C ALA A 222 28.59 -17.68 -12.49
N PRO A 223 29.77 -17.15 -12.86
CA PRO A 223 31.06 -17.54 -12.28
C PRO A 223 31.36 -16.89 -10.91
N PHE A 224 30.35 -16.33 -10.24
CA PHE A 224 30.44 -15.60 -8.97
C PHE A 224 29.20 -15.85 -8.12
N ARG A 225 29.23 -15.45 -6.84
CA ARG A 225 28.10 -15.53 -5.92
C ARG A 225 27.49 -14.15 -5.67
N TYR A 226 26.27 -14.09 -5.15
CA TYR A 226 25.65 -12.80 -4.80
C TYR A 226 26.49 -12.01 -3.78
N GLY A 227 27.12 -12.68 -2.82
CA GLY A 227 28.00 -12.03 -1.84
C GLY A 227 29.22 -11.32 -2.45
N ASP A 228 29.59 -11.65 -3.69
CA ASP A 228 30.71 -11.03 -4.41
C ASP A 228 30.32 -9.73 -5.17
N LEU A 229 29.05 -9.30 -5.06
CA LEU A 229 28.43 -8.28 -5.92
C LEU A 229 28.12 -6.95 -5.21
N GLN A 230 28.68 -6.71 -4.02
CA GLN A 230 28.48 -5.44 -3.32
C GLN A 230 28.83 -4.21 -4.18
N PRO A 231 29.94 -4.19 -4.97
CA PRO A 231 30.24 -3.04 -5.82
C PRO A 231 29.15 -2.73 -6.85
N GLU A 232 28.49 -3.75 -7.41
CA GLU A 232 27.41 -3.58 -8.39
C GLU A 232 26.10 -3.17 -7.72
N MET A 233 25.82 -3.70 -6.52
CA MET A 233 24.71 -3.22 -5.69
C MET A 233 24.89 -1.73 -5.37
N ASP A 234 26.11 -1.30 -5.05
CA ASP A 234 26.44 0.11 -4.79
C ASP A 234 26.23 0.99 -6.04
N LEU A 235 26.58 0.50 -7.23
CA LEU A 235 26.32 1.22 -8.50
C LEU A 235 24.83 1.38 -8.78
N ILE A 236 24.04 0.31 -8.60
CA ILE A 236 22.58 0.34 -8.78
C ILE A 236 21.94 1.33 -7.80
N ASN A 237 22.32 1.25 -6.52
CA ASN A 237 21.80 2.13 -5.48
C ASN A 237 22.14 3.60 -5.76
N ARG A 238 23.39 3.88 -6.13
CA ARG A 238 23.82 5.23 -6.51
C ARG A 238 23.00 5.79 -7.68
N ALA A 239 22.85 5.01 -8.75
CA ALA A 239 22.10 5.41 -9.93
C ALA A 239 20.61 5.64 -9.62
N PHE A 240 20.00 4.74 -8.84
CA PHE A 240 18.60 4.87 -8.43
C PHE A 240 18.37 6.14 -7.59
N ILE A 241 19.19 6.36 -6.57
CA ILE A 241 19.11 7.55 -5.71
C ILE A 241 19.31 8.83 -6.54
N GLU A 242 20.27 8.84 -7.46
CA GLU A 242 20.54 10.01 -8.30
C GLU A 242 19.32 10.38 -9.18
N VAL A 243 18.73 9.40 -9.87
CA VAL A 243 17.53 9.66 -10.69
C VAL A 243 16.35 10.13 -9.83
N MET A 244 16.09 9.44 -8.72
CA MET A 244 14.99 9.81 -7.81
C MET A 244 15.17 11.19 -7.19
N SER A 245 16.42 11.64 -7.00
CA SER A 245 16.77 12.97 -6.48
C SER A 245 16.65 14.10 -7.50
N GLN A 246 16.80 13.80 -8.80
CA GLN A 246 16.68 14.78 -9.87
C GLN A 246 15.21 15.10 -10.18
N GLY A 247 14.34 14.10 -10.11
CA GLY A 247 12.93 14.24 -10.47
C GLY A 247 12.71 14.31 -11.99
N ASP A 248 11.50 14.71 -12.41
CA ASP A 248 11.18 14.96 -13.81
C ASP A 248 11.82 16.25 -14.36
N VAL A 249 11.59 16.56 -15.63
CA VAL A 249 12.13 17.77 -16.29
C VAL A 249 11.70 19.09 -15.63
N ASP A 250 10.57 19.07 -14.92
CA ASP A 250 10.02 20.22 -14.19
C ASP A 250 10.43 20.19 -12.70
N GLY A 251 11.26 19.22 -12.29
CA GLY A 251 11.74 19.03 -10.92
C GLY A 251 10.73 18.38 -9.97
N ARG A 252 9.65 17.77 -10.50
CA ARG A 252 8.68 17.02 -9.69
C ARG A 252 9.29 15.69 -9.24
N PRO A 253 8.97 15.23 -8.02
CA PRO A 253 9.39 13.93 -7.53
C PRO A 253 8.72 12.80 -8.33
N PHE A 254 9.41 11.67 -8.47
CA PHE A 254 8.76 10.44 -8.91
C PHE A 254 7.88 9.87 -7.80
N THR A 255 6.68 9.42 -8.16
CA THR A 255 5.77 8.77 -7.21
C THR A 255 6.11 7.28 -7.05
N PHE A 256 6.55 6.65 -8.15
CA PHE A 256 6.86 5.23 -8.21
C PHE A 256 8.26 4.97 -8.79
N PRO A 257 8.84 3.78 -8.61
CA PRO A 257 8.44 2.83 -7.57
C PRO A 257 8.66 3.46 -6.18
N ILE A 258 7.86 3.07 -5.20
CA ILE A 258 8.11 3.45 -3.81
C ILE A 258 9.35 2.66 -3.34
N PRO A 259 10.45 3.33 -2.96
CA PRO A 259 11.62 2.64 -2.47
C PRO A 259 11.52 2.38 -0.97
N THR A 260 11.91 1.18 -0.57
CA THR A 260 12.10 0.77 0.83
C THR A 260 13.53 0.28 1.01
N TYR A 261 14.25 0.85 1.97
CA TYR A 261 15.61 0.44 2.31
C TYR A 261 15.64 -0.29 3.66
N ASN A 262 16.28 -1.46 3.65
CA ASN A 262 16.54 -2.24 4.85
C ASN A 262 17.72 -1.62 5.62
N ILE A 263 17.52 -1.28 6.90
CA ILE A 263 18.58 -0.74 7.77
C ILE A 263 18.97 -1.80 8.79
N THR A 264 20.13 -2.42 8.56
CA THR A 264 20.75 -3.49 9.35
C THR A 264 21.97 -2.96 10.12
N GLU A 265 22.50 -3.78 11.05
CA GLU A 265 23.63 -3.39 11.91
C GLU A 265 24.90 -2.99 11.12
N ASP A 266 25.08 -3.54 9.92
CA ASP A 266 26.19 -3.30 9.02
C ASP A 266 25.95 -2.14 8.02
N PHE A 267 24.85 -1.40 8.16
CA PHE A 267 24.58 -0.23 7.32
C PHE A 267 25.65 0.86 7.50
N SER A 268 26.33 1.19 6.40
CA SER A 268 27.41 2.20 6.38
C SER A 268 26.87 3.63 6.24
N TRP A 269 26.58 4.26 7.38
CA TRP A 269 26.05 5.62 7.49
C TRP A 269 26.91 6.71 6.84
N ASP A 270 28.24 6.51 6.80
CA ASP A 270 29.18 7.52 6.31
C ASP A 270 29.56 7.37 4.83
N SER A 271 29.04 6.34 4.15
CA SER A 271 29.32 6.07 2.74
C SER A 271 28.80 7.18 1.83
N ALA A 272 29.41 7.33 0.63
CA ALA A 272 28.95 8.31 -0.35
C ALA A 272 27.49 8.07 -0.77
N ASN A 273 27.08 6.81 -0.91
CA ASN A 273 25.71 6.43 -1.23
C ASN A 273 24.76 6.76 -0.08
N ALA A 274 25.14 6.51 1.18
CA ALA A 274 24.30 6.87 2.34
C ALA A 274 24.10 8.39 2.43
N ARG A 275 25.13 9.19 2.18
CA ARG A 275 25.00 10.66 2.12
C ARG A 275 24.00 11.08 1.05
N ALA A 276 24.12 10.54 -0.16
CA ALA A 276 23.17 10.81 -1.24
C ALA A 276 21.74 10.36 -0.89
N LEU A 277 21.59 9.20 -0.24
CA LEU A 277 20.30 8.70 0.24
C LEU A 277 19.63 9.70 1.18
N PHE A 278 20.37 10.17 2.20
CA PHE A 278 19.81 11.09 3.19
C PHE A 278 19.66 12.54 2.68
N ASP A 279 20.46 12.98 1.69
CA ASP A 279 20.20 14.23 0.98
C ASP A 279 18.87 14.17 0.22
N MET A 280 18.61 13.05 -0.46
CA MET A 280 17.31 12.78 -1.11
C MET A 280 16.17 12.76 -0.09
N THR A 281 16.37 12.08 1.05
CA THR A 281 15.37 11.99 2.13
C THR A 281 15.07 13.34 2.75
N ALA A 282 16.09 14.14 3.04
CA ALA A 282 15.93 15.48 3.61
C ALA A 282 15.08 16.38 2.70
N ARG A 283 15.25 16.25 1.38
CA ARG A 283 14.58 17.06 0.36
C ARG A 283 13.17 16.58 0.00
N TYR A 284 13.03 15.29 -0.32
CA TYR A 284 11.81 14.72 -0.89
C TYR A 284 11.09 13.73 0.02
N GLY A 285 11.71 13.29 1.12
CA GLY A 285 11.12 12.31 2.04
C GLY A 285 11.07 10.88 1.49
N LEU A 286 11.90 10.56 0.49
CA LEU A 286 12.16 9.20 0.03
C LEU A 286 13.49 8.71 0.63
N PRO A 287 13.63 7.45 1.04
CA PRO A 287 12.71 6.31 0.93
C PRO A 287 11.88 6.05 2.19
N TYR A 288 11.24 4.87 2.26
CA TYR A 288 10.91 4.22 3.52
C TYR A 288 12.14 3.56 4.14
N PHE A 289 12.22 3.59 5.47
CA PHE A 289 13.25 2.87 6.22
C PHE A 289 12.60 1.73 6.99
N GLN A 290 13.08 0.52 6.72
CA GLN A 290 12.71 -0.68 7.47
C GLN A 290 13.74 -0.94 8.56
N ASN A 291 13.27 -1.03 9.80
CA ASN A 291 14.11 -1.17 10.98
C ASN A 291 14.49 -2.63 11.22
N PHE A 292 15.74 -3.02 10.98
CA PHE A 292 16.28 -4.32 11.42
C PHE A 292 17.28 -4.19 12.58
N LEU A 293 17.38 -3.00 13.20
CA LEU A 293 18.30 -2.76 14.32
C LEU A 293 17.69 -3.16 15.67
N ASN A 294 16.42 -2.81 15.89
CA ASN A 294 15.75 -3.01 17.18
C ASN A 294 14.35 -3.62 17.09
N SER A 295 13.84 -3.86 15.89
CA SER A 295 12.54 -4.50 15.75
C SER A 295 12.66 -6.02 15.90
N ASP A 296 11.52 -6.70 16.04
CA ASP A 296 11.46 -8.17 16.05
C ASP A 296 11.64 -8.77 14.62
N LEU A 297 12.07 -7.99 13.64
CA LEU A 297 12.25 -8.40 12.24
C LEU A 297 13.64 -9.01 12.01
N ASP A 298 13.71 -10.11 11.27
CA ASP A 298 14.97 -10.75 10.86
C ASP A 298 15.19 -10.56 9.34
N PRO A 299 16.36 -10.01 8.89
CA PRO A 299 16.65 -9.78 7.47
C PRO A 299 16.55 -11.02 6.57
N GLY A 300 16.89 -12.21 7.09
CA GLY A 300 16.79 -13.47 6.33
C GLY A 300 15.36 -14.00 6.20
N MET A 301 14.41 -13.34 6.84
CA MET A 301 13.07 -13.87 7.07
C MET A 301 11.94 -13.10 6.37
N ILE A 302 12.19 -11.91 5.81
CA ILE A 302 11.10 -11.03 5.35
C ILE A 302 11.36 -10.45 3.96
N ARG A 303 11.13 -11.27 2.94
CA ARG A 303 11.30 -10.88 1.52
C ARG A 303 10.00 -10.70 0.75
N SER A 304 8.87 -10.66 1.43
CA SER A 304 7.57 -10.56 0.79
C SER A 304 6.86 -9.31 1.26
N MET A 305 7.04 -8.20 0.54
CA MET A 305 6.51 -6.90 0.96
C MET A 305 5.83 -6.19 -0.21
N CYS A 306 4.57 -6.54 -0.49
CA CYS A 306 3.64 -5.53 -0.99
C CYS A 306 3.01 -4.86 0.23
N CYS A 307 3.52 -3.69 0.59
CA CYS A 307 3.02 -2.87 1.69
C CYS A 307 3.04 -3.51 3.09
N ARG A 308 4.09 -3.18 3.86
CA ARG A 308 4.10 -3.00 5.32
C ARG A 308 3.95 -4.23 6.23
N LEU A 309 3.71 -5.43 5.70
CA LEU A 309 3.39 -6.64 6.48
C LEU A 309 4.51 -7.09 7.45
N GLN A 310 4.18 -7.27 8.73
CA GLN A 310 4.97 -8.10 9.66
C GLN A 310 4.50 -9.57 9.56
N LEU A 311 5.42 -10.53 9.54
CA LEU A 311 5.09 -11.95 9.36
C LEU A 311 5.58 -12.77 10.55
N ASP A 312 4.68 -13.52 11.21
CA ASP A 312 5.09 -14.62 12.10
C ASP A 312 5.36 -15.87 11.24
N LEU A 313 6.63 -16.08 10.90
CA LEU A 313 7.04 -17.19 10.04
C LEU A 313 6.85 -18.57 10.63
N ARG A 314 6.62 -18.71 11.95
CA ARG A 314 6.31 -20.04 12.52
C ARG A 314 5.08 -20.64 11.86
N GLU A 315 4.13 -19.81 11.44
CA GLU A 315 2.92 -20.23 10.75
C GLU A 315 3.15 -20.56 9.27
N LEU A 316 4.04 -19.84 8.58
CA LEU A 316 4.45 -20.16 7.19
C LEU A 316 5.28 -21.45 7.14
N LEU A 317 6.22 -21.63 8.06
CA LEU A 317 7.11 -22.80 8.15
C LEU A 317 6.34 -24.09 8.48
N LYS A 318 5.26 -24.02 9.25
CA LYS A 318 4.37 -25.17 9.55
C LYS A 318 3.69 -25.74 8.30
N ARG A 319 3.52 -24.95 7.24
CA ARG A 319 2.80 -25.35 6.01
C ARG A 319 3.66 -26.10 5.00
N GLY A 320 4.91 -26.42 5.34
CA GLY A 320 5.73 -27.37 4.58
C GLY A 320 6.31 -26.84 3.27
N ASN A 321 6.11 -25.56 2.95
CA ASN A 321 6.86 -24.89 1.89
C ASN A 321 8.26 -24.59 2.44
N GLY A 322 9.31 -25.10 1.79
CA GLY A 322 10.69 -24.83 2.19
C GLY A 322 10.96 -23.34 2.37
N LEU A 323 12.00 -23.00 3.13
CA LEU A 323 12.42 -21.61 3.42
C LEU A 323 12.59 -20.73 2.16
N PHE A 324 12.69 -21.33 0.98
CA PHE A 324 12.99 -20.67 -0.28
C PHE A 324 11.71 -20.43 -1.11
N GLY A 325 11.36 -19.15 -1.32
CA GLY A 325 10.36 -18.69 -2.29
C GLY A 325 8.95 -18.39 -1.77
N SER A 326 8.51 -19.00 -0.65
CA SER A 326 7.20 -18.68 -0.03
C SER A 326 7.14 -17.24 0.49
N ALA A 327 8.27 -16.76 1.01
CA ALA A 327 8.49 -15.38 1.42
C ALA A 327 8.79 -14.43 0.25
N GLU A 328 8.56 -14.77 -1.02
CA GLU A 328 8.59 -13.82 -2.15
C GLU A 328 7.21 -13.71 -2.83
N LEU A 329 6.31 -14.69 -2.61
CA LEU A 329 4.99 -14.82 -3.21
C LEU A 329 3.87 -14.62 -2.16
N THR A 330 3.92 -13.52 -1.41
CA THR A 330 2.88 -13.11 -0.46
C THR A 330 2.08 -11.94 -0.99
N GLY A 331 0.98 -11.65 -0.33
CA GLY A 331 0.27 -10.40 -0.46
C GLY A 331 -0.93 -10.40 0.44
N SER A 332 -1.93 -9.62 0.08
CA SER A 332 -3.22 -9.67 0.76
C SER A 332 -4.33 -9.89 -0.25
N ILE A 333 -5.23 -10.81 0.06
CA ILE A 333 -6.41 -11.09 -0.78
C ILE A 333 -7.43 -9.94 -0.68
N GLY A 334 -7.41 -9.19 0.42
CA GLY A 334 -8.33 -8.11 0.67
C GLY A 334 -8.15 -7.52 2.06
N VAL A 335 -8.62 -6.27 2.20
CA VAL A 335 -8.64 -5.54 3.46
C VAL A 335 -10.08 -5.24 3.86
N VAL A 336 -10.41 -5.46 5.14
CA VAL A 336 -11.64 -4.98 5.77
C VAL A 336 -11.29 -4.14 6.99
N THR A 337 -11.74 -2.89 7.04
CA THR A 337 -11.48 -1.98 8.15
C THR A 337 -12.74 -1.75 8.98
N LEU A 338 -12.64 -1.84 10.32
CA LEU A 338 -13.73 -1.51 11.24
C LEU A 338 -13.77 -0.01 11.54
N ASN A 339 -14.98 0.54 11.70
CA ASN A 339 -15.20 1.93 12.11
C ASN A 339 -15.19 2.05 13.65
N CYS A 340 -14.04 2.36 14.22
CA CYS A 340 -13.87 2.45 15.68
C CYS A 340 -14.61 3.64 16.28
N ALA A 341 -14.64 4.79 15.60
CA ALA A 341 -15.34 5.97 16.10
C ALA A 341 -16.82 5.69 16.38
N ARG A 342 -17.49 4.97 15.47
CA ARG A 342 -18.87 4.52 15.65
C ARG A 342 -19.04 3.54 16.80
N LEU A 343 -18.11 2.62 16.99
CA LEU A 343 -18.12 1.70 18.14
C LEU A 343 -18.08 2.48 19.46
N GLY A 344 -17.19 3.47 19.57
CA GLY A 344 -17.13 4.33 20.74
C GLY A 344 -18.42 5.10 20.99
N TYR A 345 -19.06 5.59 19.92
CA TYR A 345 -20.32 6.34 20.01
C TYR A 345 -21.50 5.47 20.47
N LEU A 346 -21.68 4.30 19.86
CA LEU A 346 -22.84 3.42 20.13
C LEU A 346 -22.76 2.74 21.50
N TYR A 347 -21.56 2.46 22.00
CA TYR A 347 -21.33 1.70 23.23
C TYR A 347 -20.71 2.58 24.33
N ARG A 348 -21.10 3.85 24.39
CA ARG A 348 -20.59 4.83 25.36
C ARG A 348 -20.63 4.29 26.80
N GLY A 349 -19.46 4.21 27.43
CA GLY A 349 -19.31 3.75 28.81
C GLY A 349 -19.44 2.24 29.04
N ASP A 350 -19.63 1.43 27.99
CA ASP A 350 -19.77 -0.03 28.07
C ASP A 350 -18.72 -0.74 27.18
N GLU A 351 -17.51 -0.92 27.72
CA GLU A 351 -16.39 -1.51 26.98
C GLU A 351 -16.64 -3.00 26.66
N GLU A 352 -17.39 -3.72 27.49
CA GLU A 352 -17.73 -5.13 27.26
C GLU A 352 -18.67 -5.27 26.05
N ALA A 353 -19.72 -4.45 25.96
CA ALA A 353 -20.61 -4.44 24.81
C ALA A 353 -19.89 -3.96 23.54
N LEU A 354 -18.96 -3.01 23.66
CA LEU A 354 -18.12 -2.56 22.55
C LEU A 354 -17.28 -3.73 21.99
N LEU A 355 -16.54 -4.44 22.84
CA LEU A 355 -15.69 -5.55 22.43
C LEU A 355 -16.51 -6.71 21.85
N LYS A 356 -17.70 -6.98 22.41
CA LYS A 356 -18.63 -7.95 21.82
C LYS A 356 -19.04 -7.56 20.40
N ARG A 357 -19.29 -6.26 20.14
CA ARG A 357 -19.58 -5.81 18.78
C ARG A 357 -18.37 -5.93 17.87
N VAL A 358 -17.16 -5.73 18.39
CA VAL A 358 -15.92 -6.00 17.65
C VAL A 358 -15.86 -7.47 17.21
N ASP A 359 -16.18 -8.43 18.10
CA ASP A 359 -16.24 -9.86 17.75
C ASP A 359 -17.13 -10.13 16.53
N GLU A 360 -18.34 -9.55 16.55
CA GLU A 360 -19.31 -9.71 15.46
C GLU A 360 -18.81 -9.11 14.14
N LEU A 361 -18.18 -7.94 14.19
CA LEU A 361 -17.64 -7.28 12.98
C LEU A 361 -16.40 -8.00 12.44
N VAL A 362 -15.54 -8.53 13.32
CA VAL A 362 -14.38 -9.33 12.92
C VAL A 362 -14.83 -10.64 12.29
N ALA A 363 -15.80 -11.35 12.87
CA ALA A 363 -16.35 -12.56 12.29
C ALA A 363 -16.93 -12.31 10.88
N LEU A 364 -17.60 -11.17 10.69
CA LEU A 364 -18.13 -10.77 9.39
C LEU A 364 -17.01 -10.43 8.38
N ALA A 365 -15.95 -9.78 8.83
CA ALA A 365 -14.76 -9.50 8.02
C ALA A 365 -14.05 -10.79 7.60
N VAL A 366 -13.93 -11.77 8.51
CA VAL A 366 -13.39 -13.11 8.23
C VAL A 366 -14.21 -13.81 7.14
N ASP A 367 -15.54 -13.92 7.30
CA ASP A 367 -16.43 -14.51 6.27
C ASP A 367 -16.28 -13.81 4.91
N THR A 368 -16.21 -12.47 4.92
CA THR A 368 -16.05 -11.68 3.69
C THR A 368 -14.75 -12.01 2.96
N LEU A 369 -13.63 -12.06 3.68
CA LEU A 369 -12.30 -12.29 3.10
C LEU A 369 -12.13 -13.74 2.64
N GLU A 370 -12.69 -14.71 3.36
CA GLU A 370 -12.71 -16.12 2.96
C GLU A 370 -13.53 -16.34 1.68
N ARG A 371 -14.70 -15.68 1.56
CA ARG A 371 -15.49 -15.68 0.32
C ARG A 371 -14.72 -15.07 -0.84
N ARG A 372 -14.07 -13.92 -0.61
CA ARG A 372 -13.23 -13.28 -1.63
C ARG A 372 -12.13 -14.23 -2.10
N ARG A 373 -11.42 -14.88 -1.18
CA ARG A 373 -10.34 -15.83 -1.48
C ARG A 373 -10.82 -16.97 -2.37
N THR A 374 -11.90 -17.64 -1.96
CA THR A 374 -12.49 -18.74 -2.74
C THR A 374 -12.90 -18.27 -4.13
N PHE A 375 -13.60 -17.14 -4.20
CA PHE A 375 -14.08 -16.61 -5.48
C PHE A 375 -12.94 -16.22 -6.43
N VAL A 376 -11.91 -15.52 -5.93
CA VAL A 376 -10.73 -15.15 -6.76
C VAL A 376 -9.96 -16.40 -7.21
N ALA A 377 -9.79 -17.40 -6.35
CA ALA A 377 -9.17 -18.67 -6.73
C ALA A 377 -9.95 -19.36 -7.86
N GLU A 378 -11.28 -19.41 -7.79
CA GLU A 378 -12.12 -19.94 -8.87
C GLU A 378 -11.96 -19.15 -10.18
N LEU A 379 -11.82 -17.82 -10.11
CA LEU A 379 -11.57 -16.98 -11.28
C LEU A 379 -10.19 -17.24 -11.90
N MET A 380 -9.16 -17.47 -11.08
CA MET A 380 -7.84 -17.92 -11.53
C MET A 380 -7.95 -19.27 -12.25
N ASP A 381 -8.65 -20.24 -11.65
CA ASP A 381 -8.83 -21.58 -12.21
C ASP A 381 -9.62 -21.60 -13.52
N ARG A 382 -10.58 -20.69 -13.68
CA ARG A 382 -11.34 -20.49 -14.91
C ARG A 382 -10.59 -19.69 -15.97
N GLY A 383 -9.41 -19.16 -15.65
CA GLY A 383 -8.53 -18.44 -16.56
C GLY A 383 -8.86 -16.96 -16.75
N LEU A 384 -9.61 -16.34 -15.83
CA LEU A 384 -9.86 -14.89 -15.86
C LEU A 384 -8.62 -14.08 -15.45
N LEU A 385 -7.75 -14.66 -14.62
CA LEU A 385 -6.50 -14.06 -14.13
C LEU A 385 -5.29 -14.87 -14.63
N PRO A 386 -5.04 -14.93 -15.95
CA PRO A 386 -4.08 -15.85 -16.54
C PRO A 386 -2.62 -15.57 -16.15
N TYR A 387 -2.22 -14.30 -15.98
CA TYR A 387 -0.85 -13.99 -15.56
C TYR A 387 -0.65 -14.32 -14.08
N THR A 388 -1.61 -13.96 -13.22
CA THR A 388 -1.59 -14.30 -11.80
C THR A 388 -1.51 -15.81 -11.62
N ARG A 389 -2.31 -16.60 -12.34
CA ARG A 389 -2.21 -18.06 -12.28
C ARG A 389 -0.83 -18.60 -12.67
N ARG A 390 -0.15 -17.96 -13.62
CA ARG A 390 1.19 -18.37 -14.09
C ARG A 390 2.29 -18.06 -13.07
N TRP A 391 2.18 -16.94 -12.36
CA TRP A 391 3.24 -16.41 -11.49
C TRP A 391 2.95 -16.59 -9.99
N LEU A 392 1.69 -16.86 -9.63
CA LEU A 392 1.22 -17.11 -8.27
C LEU A 392 0.38 -18.41 -8.28
N PRO A 393 1.00 -19.58 -8.03
CA PRO A 393 0.34 -20.87 -8.15
C PRO A 393 -0.81 -21.09 -7.17
N SER A 394 -0.74 -20.48 -5.97
CA SER A 394 -1.81 -20.53 -4.97
C SER A 394 -1.88 -19.24 -4.15
N LEU A 395 -3.03 -19.03 -3.51
CA LEU A 395 -3.24 -17.93 -2.57
C LEU A 395 -2.86 -18.30 -1.13
N ASP A 396 -2.26 -19.47 -0.88
CA ASP A 396 -2.06 -19.99 0.49
C ASP A 396 -1.15 -19.11 1.35
N ASN A 397 -0.23 -18.41 0.70
CA ASN A 397 0.69 -17.46 1.33
C ASN A 397 0.12 -16.03 1.37
N HIS A 398 -1.09 -15.77 0.87
CA HIS A 398 -1.72 -14.45 0.94
C HIS A 398 -2.50 -14.29 2.24
N PHE A 399 -2.36 -13.12 2.86
CA PHE A 399 -3.08 -12.73 4.07
C PHE A 399 -4.51 -12.30 3.77
N SER A 400 -5.38 -12.52 4.74
CA SER A 400 -6.69 -11.88 4.88
C SER A 400 -6.54 -10.77 5.91
N THR A 401 -6.61 -9.51 5.47
CA THR A 401 -6.23 -8.37 6.31
C THR A 401 -7.43 -7.70 6.95
N ILE A 402 -7.38 -7.54 8.27
CA ILE A 402 -8.39 -6.81 9.03
C ILE A 402 -7.71 -5.64 9.72
N GLY A 403 -8.31 -4.46 9.61
CA GLY A 403 -7.75 -3.24 10.18
C GLY A 403 -8.78 -2.38 10.90
N LEU A 404 -8.31 -1.26 11.42
CA LEU A 404 -9.08 -0.34 12.26
C LEU A 404 -8.89 1.10 11.76
N ASN A 405 -9.87 1.96 12.01
CA ASN A 405 -9.76 3.40 11.76
C ASN A 405 -10.54 4.19 12.81
N GLY A 406 -9.96 5.30 13.28
CA GLY A 406 -10.59 6.20 14.25
C GLY A 406 -10.53 5.73 15.70
N CYS A 407 -9.43 5.10 16.15
CA CYS A 407 -9.31 4.70 17.57
C CYS A 407 -9.26 5.93 18.49
N ASN A 408 -8.68 7.05 18.05
CA ASN A 408 -8.73 8.30 18.80
C ASN A 408 -10.18 8.76 19.01
N GLU A 409 -10.96 8.84 17.94
CA GLU A 409 -12.37 9.25 18.02
C GLU A 409 -13.26 8.20 18.70
N MET A 410 -12.88 6.91 18.69
CA MET A 410 -13.52 5.88 19.50
C MET A 410 -13.47 6.24 20.98
N ILE A 411 -12.28 6.57 21.50
CA ILE A 411 -12.09 6.90 22.92
C ILE A 411 -12.86 8.18 23.27
N ARG A 412 -12.75 9.22 22.42
CA ARG A 412 -13.48 10.47 22.61
C ARG A 412 -14.98 10.22 22.67
N ASN A 413 -15.55 9.49 21.71
CA ASN A 413 -16.98 9.19 21.72
C ASN A 413 -17.42 8.28 22.89
N PHE A 414 -16.58 7.31 23.26
CA PHE A 414 -16.84 6.37 24.35
C PHE A 414 -16.87 7.04 25.72
N THR A 415 -16.02 8.04 25.92
CA THR A 415 -15.85 8.75 27.19
C THR A 415 -16.66 10.05 27.26
N GLY A 416 -17.21 10.52 26.13
CA GLY A 416 -17.87 11.82 26.07
C GLY A 416 -16.90 12.99 25.99
N ASP A 417 -15.77 12.79 25.31
CA ASP A 417 -14.66 13.74 25.12
C ASP A 417 -13.81 13.99 26.37
N ASP A 418 -13.95 13.14 27.40
CA ASP A 418 -13.13 13.25 28.61
C ASP A 418 -11.66 12.87 28.33
N TRP A 419 -11.42 11.83 27.53
CA TRP A 419 -10.09 11.34 27.15
C TRP A 419 -9.99 11.14 25.64
N ASP A 420 -8.76 11.15 25.14
CA ASP A 420 -8.40 10.76 23.78
C ASP A 420 -7.26 9.70 23.83
N ILE A 421 -6.66 9.35 22.69
CA ILE A 421 -5.61 8.32 22.66
C ILE A 421 -4.32 8.71 23.40
N THR A 422 -4.13 10.00 23.68
CA THR A 422 -2.92 10.56 24.29
C THR A 422 -2.98 10.52 25.83
N ASP A 423 -4.18 10.36 26.39
CA ASP A 423 -4.35 10.05 27.82
C ASP A 423 -3.95 8.58 28.09
N PRO A 424 -3.18 8.27 29.15
CA PRO A 424 -2.78 6.90 29.49
C PRO A 424 -3.94 5.90 29.56
N ARG A 425 -5.15 6.34 29.95
CA ARG A 425 -6.35 5.49 29.98
C ARG A 425 -6.88 5.19 28.58
N GLY A 426 -6.90 6.19 27.70
CA GLY A 426 -7.29 6.03 26.30
C GLY A 426 -6.28 5.20 25.51
N HIS A 427 -4.99 5.44 25.72
CA HIS A 427 -3.90 4.62 25.19
C HIS A 427 -4.06 3.14 25.58
N ALA A 428 -4.28 2.86 26.86
CA ALA A 428 -4.50 1.51 27.36
C ALA A 428 -5.77 0.86 26.79
N MET A 429 -6.83 1.63 26.51
CA MET A 429 -8.05 1.13 25.86
C MET A 429 -7.76 0.72 24.40
N SER A 430 -6.98 1.52 23.66
CA SER A 430 -6.56 1.16 22.30
C SER A 430 -5.69 -0.10 22.28
N LEU A 431 -4.76 -0.26 23.22
CA LEU A 431 -3.96 -1.48 23.35
C LEU A 431 -4.83 -2.71 23.61
N ARG A 432 -5.79 -2.63 24.54
CA ARG A 432 -6.72 -3.75 24.80
C ARG A 432 -7.53 -4.13 23.56
N LEU A 433 -8.00 -3.14 22.79
CA LEU A 433 -8.67 -3.40 21.51
C LEU A 433 -7.74 -4.13 20.52
N LEU A 434 -6.49 -3.67 20.37
CA LEU A 434 -5.52 -4.30 19.46
C LEU A 434 -5.18 -5.73 19.89
N GLU A 435 -4.97 -5.97 21.18
CA GLU A 435 -4.75 -7.30 21.75
C GLU A 435 -5.94 -8.24 21.52
N HIS A 436 -7.15 -7.73 21.74
CA HIS A 436 -8.40 -8.47 21.51
C HIS A 436 -8.56 -8.85 20.04
N MET A 437 -8.33 -7.90 19.12
CA MET A 437 -8.32 -8.14 17.68
C MET A 437 -7.31 -9.22 17.29
N ARG A 438 -6.06 -9.16 17.80
CA ARG A 438 -5.04 -10.17 17.51
C ARG A 438 -5.48 -11.57 17.93
N GLU A 439 -6.12 -11.70 19.08
CA GLU A 439 -6.61 -12.99 19.57
C GLU A 439 -7.72 -13.54 18.67
N LEU A 440 -8.67 -12.71 18.24
CA LEU A 440 -9.70 -13.11 17.26
C LEU A 440 -9.09 -13.55 15.93
N LEU A 441 -8.10 -12.83 15.41
CA LEU A 441 -7.41 -13.22 14.18
C LEU A 441 -6.63 -14.52 14.34
N ARG A 442 -5.99 -14.74 15.50
CA ARG A 442 -5.31 -15.99 15.81
C ARG A 442 -6.28 -17.17 15.80
N GLN A 443 -7.48 -16.99 16.36
CA GLN A 443 -8.55 -17.99 16.32
C GLN A 443 -9.03 -18.24 14.88
N ALA A 444 -9.30 -17.18 14.12
CA ALA A 444 -9.69 -17.29 12.71
C ALA A 444 -8.64 -18.08 11.88
N GLN A 445 -7.34 -17.82 12.08
CA GLN A 445 -6.28 -18.60 11.41
C GLN A 445 -6.32 -20.09 11.76
N GLN A 446 -6.63 -20.44 13.01
CA GLN A 446 -6.73 -21.83 13.46
C GLN A 446 -7.96 -22.53 12.88
N GLU A 447 -9.07 -21.81 12.77
CA GLU A 447 -10.34 -22.33 12.28
C GLU A 447 -10.35 -22.52 10.77
N THR A 448 -9.86 -21.55 10.01
CA THR A 448 -9.88 -21.60 8.54
C THR A 448 -8.64 -22.25 7.94
N GLY A 449 -7.51 -22.24 8.66
CA GLY A 449 -6.23 -22.65 8.11
C GLY A 449 -5.66 -21.64 7.10
N HIS A 450 -6.15 -20.40 7.03
CA HIS A 450 -5.58 -19.31 6.23
C HIS A 450 -4.86 -18.27 7.09
N LEU A 451 -4.05 -17.41 6.47
CA LEU A 451 -3.27 -16.38 7.17
C LEU A 451 -4.12 -15.13 7.37
N PHE A 452 -4.09 -14.55 8.57
CA PHE A 452 -4.75 -13.30 8.92
C PHE A 452 -3.77 -12.37 9.63
N ASN A 453 -3.89 -11.07 9.37
CA ASN A 453 -3.05 -10.07 10.00
C ASN A 453 -3.87 -8.83 10.40
N LEU A 454 -3.39 -8.16 11.45
CA LEU A 454 -3.93 -6.90 11.91
C LEU A 454 -3.14 -5.75 11.27
N GLU A 455 -3.81 -4.86 10.55
CA GLU A 455 -3.16 -3.75 9.84
C GLU A 455 -3.59 -2.38 10.36
N ALA A 456 -2.62 -1.46 10.48
CA ALA A 456 -2.86 -0.03 10.60
C ALA A 456 -3.22 0.52 9.21
N THR A 457 -4.45 0.22 8.76
CA THR A 457 -4.87 0.48 7.38
C THR A 457 -4.62 1.94 7.01
N PRO A 458 -4.00 2.25 5.84
CA PRO A 458 -3.79 3.63 5.41
C PRO A 458 -5.09 4.43 5.23
N ALA A 459 -6.21 3.74 5.02
CA ALA A 459 -7.58 4.27 5.07
C ALA A 459 -7.80 5.58 4.29
N GLU A 460 -7.12 5.77 3.14
CA GLU A 460 -7.13 7.03 2.39
C GLU A 460 -8.56 7.51 2.11
N GLY A 461 -9.40 6.65 1.50
CA GLY A 461 -10.81 6.93 1.28
C GLY A 461 -11.71 6.59 2.49
N ALA A 462 -11.32 5.62 3.32
CA ALA A 462 -12.14 5.12 4.42
C ALA A 462 -12.30 6.15 5.55
N THR A 463 -11.26 6.93 5.87
CA THR A 463 -11.31 7.97 6.92
C THR A 463 -12.44 8.97 6.67
N TYR A 464 -12.49 9.56 5.47
CA TYR A 464 -13.50 10.54 5.10
C TYR A 464 -14.88 9.87 4.97
N ARG A 465 -14.92 8.69 4.36
CA ARG A 465 -16.18 7.96 4.15
C ARG A 465 -16.86 7.66 5.48
N PHE A 466 -16.14 7.11 6.46
CA PHE A 466 -16.71 6.82 7.76
C PHE A 466 -17.22 8.07 8.44
N ALA A 467 -16.39 9.12 8.54
CA ALA A 467 -16.78 10.37 9.17
C ALA A 467 -18.03 10.99 8.51
N ARG A 468 -18.04 11.09 7.18
CA ARG A 468 -19.20 11.64 6.45
C ARG A 468 -20.47 10.80 6.62
N GLU A 469 -20.35 9.48 6.54
CA GLU A 469 -21.51 8.59 6.67
C GLU A 469 -22.05 8.58 8.11
N ASP A 470 -21.18 8.69 9.11
CA ASP A 470 -21.59 8.84 10.50
C ASP A 470 -22.26 10.19 10.77
N GLY A 471 -21.70 11.30 10.29
CA GLY A 471 -22.28 12.63 10.50
C GLY A 471 -23.70 12.78 9.92
N LYS A 472 -24.05 12.00 8.88
CA LYS A 472 -25.43 11.93 8.36
C LYS A 472 -26.40 11.20 9.30
N ARG A 473 -25.90 10.24 10.08
CA ARG A 473 -26.70 9.32 10.91
C ARG A 473 -26.75 9.75 12.37
N PHE A 474 -25.66 10.33 12.86
CA PHE A 474 -25.41 10.69 14.24
C PHE A 474 -24.88 12.14 14.28
N PRO A 475 -25.75 13.16 14.33
CA PRO A 475 -25.34 14.56 14.23
C PRO A 475 -24.39 15.05 15.33
N ASP A 476 -24.34 14.35 16.47
CA ASP A 476 -23.54 14.66 17.65
C ASP A 476 -22.33 13.72 17.85
N ILE A 477 -22.03 12.85 16.88
CA ILE A 477 -20.81 12.04 16.92
C ILE A 477 -19.57 12.93 16.83
N LEU A 478 -18.58 12.66 17.67
CA LEU A 478 -17.31 13.39 17.69
C LEU A 478 -16.41 12.90 16.56
N GLN A 479 -15.85 13.85 15.81
CA GLN A 479 -14.95 13.62 14.67
C GLN A 479 -13.74 14.55 14.77
N ALA A 480 -12.70 14.29 13.99
CA ALA A 480 -11.63 15.25 13.75
C ALA A 480 -11.96 16.12 12.53
N GLY A 481 -11.24 17.22 12.33
CA GLY A 481 -11.51 18.14 11.23
C GLY A 481 -12.64 19.12 11.52
N THR A 482 -12.95 19.90 10.48
CA THR A 482 -14.09 20.82 10.49
C THR A 482 -15.34 20.13 9.97
N ALA A 483 -16.52 20.75 10.15
CA ALA A 483 -17.76 20.25 9.55
C ALA A 483 -17.71 20.13 8.01
N ALA A 484 -16.85 20.91 7.35
CA ALA A 484 -16.65 20.86 5.90
C ALA A 484 -15.63 19.80 5.49
N GLU A 485 -14.65 19.51 6.35
CA GLU A 485 -13.57 18.55 6.10
C GLU A 485 -13.43 17.53 7.24
N PRO A 486 -14.50 16.75 7.55
CA PRO A 486 -14.46 15.81 8.66
C PRO A 486 -13.63 14.58 8.31
N TYR A 487 -12.94 14.02 9.30
CA TYR A 487 -12.19 12.78 9.13
C TYR A 487 -12.05 12.03 10.46
N TYR A 488 -11.59 10.78 10.38
CA TYR A 488 -11.17 9.99 11.53
C TYR A 488 -9.67 9.72 11.49
N THR A 489 -9.02 9.87 12.63
CA THR A 489 -7.58 9.70 12.79
C THR A 489 -7.19 8.29 12.35
N ASN A 490 -6.09 8.17 11.59
CA ASN A 490 -5.76 6.91 10.95
C ASN A 490 -5.46 5.81 11.97
N SER A 491 -6.11 4.65 11.87
CA SER A 491 -5.84 3.51 12.76
C SER A 491 -5.82 3.89 14.24
N SER A 492 -4.72 3.59 14.95
CA SER A 492 -4.43 4.02 16.32
C SER A 492 -3.32 5.10 16.39
N GLN A 493 -3.22 5.95 15.37
CA GLN A 493 -2.26 7.05 15.38
C GLN A 493 -2.69 8.16 16.34
N LEU A 494 -1.72 8.97 16.76
CA LEU A 494 -1.97 10.21 17.50
C LEU A 494 -2.77 11.20 16.64
N PRO A 495 -3.56 12.09 17.25
CA PRO A 495 -4.11 13.25 16.56
C PRO A 495 -3.00 14.03 15.86
N VAL A 496 -3.24 14.46 14.62
CA VAL A 496 -2.21 15.12 13.80
C VAL A 496 -1.74 16.47 14.34
N SER A 497 -2.47 17.04 15.31
CA SER A 497 -2.16 18.29 16.00
C SER A 497 -1.50 18.10 17.37
N HIS A 498 -1.20 16.85 17.78
CA HIS A 498 -0.85 16.53 19.17
C HIS A 498 0.49 17.09 19.63
N THR A 499 1.59 16.80 18.92
CA THR A 499 2.94 17.17 19.35
C THR A 499 3.84 17.51 18.16
N PRO A 500 4.70 18.54 18.27
CA PRO A 500 5.73 18.82 17.28
C PRO A 500 7.02 18.02 17.54
N ASP A 501 7.13 17.25 18.64
CA ASP A 501 8.33 16.46 18.92
C ASP A 501 8.21 15.06 18.28
N PRO A 502 9.02 14.74 17.25
CA PRO A 502 8.97 13.45 16.59
C PRO A 502 9.34 12.29 17.52
N PHE A 503 10.22 12.51 18.51
CA PHE A 503 10.64 11.45 19.45
C PHE A 503 9.61 11.22 20.56
N ALA A 504 8.85 12.25 20.94
CA ALA A 504 7.68 12.06 21.79
C ALA A 504 6.62 11.21 21.07
N ALA A 505 6.32 11.56 19.81
CA ALA A 505 5.38 10.79 18.98
C ALA A 505 5.84 9.34 18.78
N LEU A 506 7.12 9.10 18.49
CA LEU A 506 7.69 7.74 18.38
C LEU A 506 7.51 6.94 19.68
N ARG A 507 7.74 7.57 20.83
CA ARG A 507 7.61 6.91 22.14
C ARG A 507 6.17 6.53 22.45
N GLU A 508 5.23 7.44 22.20
CA GLU A 508 3.80 7.24 22.45
C GLU A 508 3.15 6.30 21.43
N GLN A 509 3.81 6.06 20.29
CA GLN A 509 3.30 5.16 19.26
C GLN A 509 3.98 3.79 19.27
N GLU A 510 5.06 3.61 20.02
CA GLU A 510 5.88 2.40 19.93
C GLU A 510 5.07 1.12 20.19
N ASP A 511 4.38 1.02 21.32
CA ASP A 511 3.62 -0.18 21.69
C ASP A 511 2.36 -0.37 20.84
N LEU A 512 1.66 0.71 20.50
CA LEU A 512 0.50 0.68 19.59
C LEU A 512 0.90 0.18 18.21
N GLN A 513 1.97 0.72 17.63
CA GLN A 513 2.41 0.32 16.30
C GLN A 513 3.01 -1.09 16.30
N SER A 514 3.75 -1.48 17.34
CA SER A 514 4.25 -2.86 17.51
C SER A 514 3.16 -3.89 17.78
N ALA A 515 1.93 -3.49 18.13
CA ALA A 515 0.82 -4.42 18.29
C ALA A 515 0.24 -4.90 16.94
N TYR A 516 0.47 -4.18 15.84
CA TYR A 516 0.03 -4.62 14.52
C TYR A 516 0.89 -5.77 14.02
N THR A 517 0.26 -6.89 13.65
CA THR A 517 0.92 -8.05 13.04
C THR A 517 0.96 -7.98 11.52
N GLY A 518 0.70 -6.80 10.96
CA GLY A 518 0.55 -6.52 9.55
C GLY A 518 1.15 -5.17 9.22
N GLY A 519 0.54 -4.46 8.27
CA GLY A 519 1.01 -3.17 7.82
C GLY A 519 1.03 -2.08 8.89
N THR A 520 2.20 -1.56 9.28
CA THR A 520 2.32 -0.32 10.06
C THR A 520 3.48 0.56 9.58
N VAL A 521 3.34 1.88 9.73
CA VAL A 521 4.38 2.87 9.52
C VAL A 521 4.05 4.13 10.31
N LEU A 522 5.07 4.75 10.89
CA LEU A 522 4.97 6.10 11.44
C LEU A 522 5.60 7.12 10.48
N HIS A 523 4.76 8.02 9.97
CA HIS A 523 5.21 9.11 9.11
C HIS A 523 5.62 10.31 9.95
N LEU A 524 6.90 10.68 9.90
CA LEU A 524 7.41 11.89 10.51
C LEU A 524 7.18 13.06 9.55
N TYR A 525 5.97 13.62 9.58
CA TYR A 525 5.56 14.77 8.77
C TYR A 525 6.28 16.06 9.19
N MET A 526 7.19 16.53 8.35
CA MET A 526 7.98 17.75 8.52
C MET A 526 7.38 18.89 7.69
N GLY A 527 7.39 20.11 8.22
CA GLY A 527 6.78 21.26 7.54
C GLY A 527 7.58 21.78 6.34
N ALA A 528 8.83 21.36 6.22
CA ALA A 528 9.78 21.75 5.20
C ALA A 528 10.88 20.67 5.07
N ALA A 529 11.78 20.81 4.09
CA ALA A 529 12.98 20.00 4.02
C ALA A 529 13.82 20.13 5.31
N LEU A 530 14.49 19.04 5.69
CA LEU A 530 15.46 19.08 6.79
C LEU A 530 16.67 19.93 6.41
N SER A 531 17.37 20.44 7.43
CA SER A 531 18.53 21.33 7.26
C SER A 531 19.66 20.75 6.40
N SER A 532 19.86 19.43 6.44
CA SER A 532 20.89 18.71 5.70
C SER A 532 20.62 17.20 5.66
N GLY A 533 21.28 16.48 4.75
CA GLY A 533 21.31 15.02 4.76
C GLY A 533 21.93 14.45 6.05
N GLU A 534 22.94 15.10 6.64
CA GLU A 534 23.50 14.68 7.93
C GLU A 534 22.50 14.75 9.08
N ALA A 535 21.72 15.84 9.17
CA ALA A 535 20.67 15.96 10.17
C ALA A 535 19.58 14.92 9.97
N CYS A 536 19.21 14.65 8.71
CA CYS A 536 18.26 13.59 8.35
C CYS A 536 18.79 12.21 8.75
N ALA A 537 20.04 11.89 8.43
CA ALA A 537 20.69 10.63 8.79
C ALA A 537 20.69 10.44 10.31
N LEU A 538 21.03 11.48 11.08
CA LEU A 538 21.04 11.44 12.54
C LEU A 538 19.63 11.20 13.11
N MET A 539 18.60 11.85 12.55
CA MET A 539 17.21 11.67 12.97
C MET A 539 16.71 10.25 12.70
N VAL A 540 16.96 9.73 11.50
CA VAL A 540 16.60 8.35 11.13
C VAL A 540 17.35 7.37 12.02
N ARG A 541 18.67 7.51 12.15
CA ARG A 541 19.52 6.66 12.99
C ARG A 541 19.02 6.61 14.42
N ARG A 542 18.81 7.77 15.06
CA ARG A 542 18.28 7.83 16.43
C ARG A 542 16.89 7.19 16.55
N SER A 543 16.04 7.34 15.54
CA SER A 543 14.71 6.72 15.55
C SER A 543 14.80 5.19 15.50
N LEU A 544 15.65 4.65 14.63
CA LEU A 544 15.80 3.20 14.47
C LEU A 544 16.59 2.56 15.63
N GLU A 545 17.58 3.25 16.18
CA GLU A 545 18.42 2.79 17.31
C GLU A 545 17.73 2.87 18.68
N ASN A 546 16.64 3.64 18.84
CA ASN A 546 15.98 3.82 20.15
C ASN A 546 14.53 3.33 20.20
N PHE A 547 13.91 2.99 19.06
CA PHE A 547 12.52 2.56 19.00
C PHE A 547 12.37 1.29 18.16
N ARG A 548 11.36 0.49 18.51
CA ARG A 548 11.08 -0.82 17.88
C ARG A 548 10.09 -0.76 16.72
N LEU A 549 9.70 0.45 16.29
CA LEU A 549 8.80 0.60 15.15
C LEU A 549 9.44 -0.02 13.90
N PRO A 550 8.70 -0.84 13.14
CA PRO A 550 9.26 -1.55 12.00
C PRO A 550 9.53 -0.64 10.80
N TYR A 551 8.73 0.41 10.65
CA TYR A 551 8.82 1.34 9.53
C TYR A 551 8.66 2.78 9.97
N ILE A 552 9.55 3.61 9.46
CA ILE A 552 9.43 5.06 9.54
C ILE A 552 9.66 5.70 8.18
N THR A 553 9.15 6.91 8.02
CA THR A 553 9.52 7.79 6.90
C THR A 553 9.76 9.19 7.43
N ILE A 554 10.71 9.90 6.84
CA ILE A 554 10.75 11.38 6.93
C ILE A 554 9.86 11.92 5.82
N THR A 555 8.96 12.84 6.13
CA THR A 555 7.98 13.34 5.16
C THR A 555 7.94 14.87 5.15
N PRO A 556 8.86 15.52 4.40
CA PRO A 556 8.84 16.96 4.17
C PRO A 556 7.65 17.39 3.32
N THR A 557 7.09 18.55 3.65
CA THR A 557 6.24 19.34 2.74
C THR A 557 7.12 20.24 1.87
N TYR A 558 6.81 20.33 0.58
CA TYR A 558 7.49 21.21 -0.36
C TYR A 558 6.53 21.68 -1.44
N SER A 559 6.91 22.71 -2.17
CA SER A 559 6.12 23.30 -3.25
C SER A 559 6.90 23.26 -4.56
N ILE A 560 6.22 23.01 -5.68
CA ILE A 560 6.80 23.04 -7.02
C ILE A 560 6.22 24.23 -7.79
N CYS A 561 7.09 25.12 -8.25
CA CYS A 561 6.75 26.19 -9.17
C CYS A 561 7.10 25.77 -10.61
N ALA A 562 6.19 25.96 -11.56
CA ALA A 562 6.43 25.61 -12.96
C ALA A 562 7.63 26.34 -13.60
N SER A 563 8.02 27.52 -13.06
CA SER A 563 9.15 28.30 -13.56
C SER A 563 10.44 28.15 -12.74
N HIS A 564 10.32 27.96 -11.42
CA HIS A 564 11.45 27.98 -10.49
C HIS A 564 11.75 26.62 -9.83
N GLY A 565 10.94 25.61 -10.12
CA GLY A 565 11.11 24.26 -9.59
C GLY A 565 10.81 24.16 -8.10
N TYR A 566 11.63 23.35 -7.41
CA TYR A 566 11.47 22.97 -6.01
C TYR A 566 11.63 24.15 -5.03
N ILE A 567 10.73 24.22 -4.04
CA ILE A 567 10.73 25.19 -2.96
C ILE A 567 10.44 24.44 -1.66
N SER A 568 11.34 24.53 -0.68
CA SER A 568 11.14 23.88 0.62
C SER A 568 9.96 24.50 1.36
N GLY A 569 9.05 23.68 1.90
CA GLY A 569 7.89 24.13 2.68
C GLY A 569 6.61 24.38 1.87
N GLU A 570 5.56 24.73 2.59
CA GLU A 570 4.25 25.07 2.04
C GLU A 570 4.22 26.53 1.55
N HIS A 571 4.21 26.70 0.23
CA HIS A 571 4.20 28.00 -0.43
C HIS A 571 3.13 28.01 -1.51
N PRO A 572 1.85 28.33 -1.22
CA PRO A 572 0.77 28.32 -2.22
C PRO A 572 1.04 29.20 -3.46
N HIS A 573 1.91 30.20 -3.29
CA HIS A 573 2.42 31.05 -4.36
C HIS A 573 3.95 31.10 -4.29
N CYS A 574 4.61 31.09 -5.44
CA CYS A 574 6.05 31.13 -5.55
C CYS A 574 6.58 32.46 -5.00
N PRO A 575 7.53 32.46 -4.05
CA PRO A 575 8.14 33.69 -3.52
C PRO A 575 8.95 34.47 -4.57
N GLN A 576 9.29 33.87 -5.72
CA GLN A 576 10.08 34.50 -6.77
C GLN A 576 9.21 35.17 -7.86
N CYS A 577 8.22 34.47 -8.43
CA CYS A 577 7.33 35.05 -9.46
C CYS A 577 5.90 35.37 -9.00
N GLY A 578 5.45 34.87 -7.84
CA GLY A 578 4.07 35.02 -7.39
C GLY A 578 3.08 34.03 -8.02
N ASP A 579 3.51 33.17 -8.95
CA ASP A 579 2.62 32.17 -9.56
C ASP A 579 2.20 31.11 -8.55
N LYS A 580 1.01 30.52 -8.79
CA LYS A 580 0.52 29.39 -7.99
C LYS A 580 1.47 28.19 -8.10
N THR A 581 1.73 27.55 -6.97
CA THR A 581 2.54 26.32 -6.90
C THR A 581 1.67 25.08 -6.70
N GLU A 582 2.26 23.92 -6.93
CA GLU A 582 1.76 22.65 -6.43
C GLU A 582 2.38 22.39 -5.06
N VAL A 583 1.58 22.27 -3.99
CA VAL A 583 2.08 21.85 -2.66
C VAL A 583 2.05 20.33 -2.59
N TRP A 584 3.20 19.72 -2.38
CA TRP A 584 3.41 18.27 -2.36
C TRP A 584 3.72 17.79 -0.94
N THR A 585 3.13 16.64 -0.59
CA THR A 585 3.45 15.90 0.63
C THR A 585 3.00 14.44 0.46
N ARG A 586 3.29 13.58 1.44
CA ARG A 586 2.80 12.20 1.45
C ARG A 586 1.34 12.20 1.91
N VAL A 587 0.45 11.57 1.15
CA VAL A 587 -0.96 11.44 1.59
C VAL A 587 -1.04 10.45 2.74
N MET A 588 -0.54 9.24 2.48
CA MET A 588 -0.53 8.08 3.38
C MET A 588 0.54 7.07 3.01
N GLY A 589 0.91 6.97 1.74
CA GLY A 589 1.85 5.97 1.24
C GLY A 589 2.85 6.50 0.24
N TYR A 590 2.43 7.48 -0.56
CA TYR A 590 3.14 8.00 -1.72
C TYR A 590 2.92 9.52 -1.79
N PHE A 591 3.72 10.20 -2.60
CA PHE A 591 3.66 11.64 -2.76
C PHE A 591 2.64 12.04 -3.82
N ARG A 592 1.80 13.03 -3.50
CA ARG A 592 0.88 13.68 -4.43
C ARG A 592 0.74 15.15 -4.07
N PRO A 593 0.30 16.01 -5.01
CA PRO A 593 -0.12 17.35 -4.68
C PRO A 593 -1.31 17.31 -3.71
N MET A 594 -1.30 18.17 -2.68
CA MET A 594 -2.42 18.33 -1.72
C MET A 594 -3.75 18.60 -2.44
N ALA A 595 -3.70 19.29 -3.58
CA ALA A 595 -4.87 19.54 -4.41
C ALA A 595 -5.63 18.26 -4.82
N SER A 596 -4.91 17.15 -5.02
CA SER A 596 -5.45 15.84 -5.41
C SER A 596 -6.00 15.04 -4.22
N PHE A 597 -5.82 15.51 -2.99
CA PHE A 597 -6.26 14.77 -1.80
C PHE A 597 -7.79 14.81 -1.70
N ASN A 598 -8.38 13.75 -1.15
CA ASN A 598 -9.78 13.78 -0.77
C ASN A 598 -10.04 14.76 0.38
N THR A 599 -11.31 15.10 0.58
CA THR A 599 -11.75 16.10 1.56
C THR A 599 -11.27 15.81 2.99
N GLY A 600 -11.33 14.55 3.45
CA GLY A 600 -10.87 14.21 4.81
C GLY A 600 -9.35 14.33 4.94
N LYS A 601 -8.58 13.93 3.91
CA LYS A 601 -7.12 14.08 3.90
C LYS A 601 -6.66 15.54 3.80
N LYS A 602 -7.48 16.41 3.20
CA LYS A 602 -7.28 17.87 3.28
C LYS A 602 -7.49 18.39 4.70
N GLY A 603 -8.56 17.96 5.37
CA GLY A 603 -8.79 18.26 6.78
C GLY A 603 -7.61 17.83 7.67
N GLU A 604 -7.12 16.60 7.48
CA GLU A 604 -5.95 16.07 8.18
C GLU A 604 -4.68 16.90 7.90
N PHE A 605 -4.47 17.35 6.66
CA PHE A 605 -3.35 18.21 6.30
C PHE A 605 -3.45 19.59 6.97
N HIS A 606 -4.62 20.22 6.95
CA HIS A 606 -4.84 21.56 7.50
C HIS A 606 -4.73 21.62 9.03
N GLU A 607 -5.12 20.56 9.74
CA GLU A 607 -4.99 20.49 11.21
C GLU A 607 -3.59 20.07 11.69
N ARG A 608 -2.73 19.64 10.77
CA ARG A 608 -1.45 19.02 11.13
C ARG A 608 -0.52 20.01 11.82
N LEU A 609 -0.05 19.60 12.99
CA LEU A 609 1.13 20.19 13.61
C LEU A 609 2.35 19.42 13.11
N TYR A 610 3.20 20.08 12.32
CA TYR A 610 4.40 19.45 11.78
C TYR A 610 5.43 19.17 12.87
N PHE A 611 6.16 18.07 12.72
CA PHE A 611 7.31 17.78 13.57
C PHE A 611 8.43 18.79 13.33
N ALA A 612 9.04 19.23 14.42
CA ALA A 612 10.21 20.08 14.42
C ALA A 612 11.47 19.21 14.26
N GLU A 613 12.40 19.70 13.44
CA GLU A 613 13.74 19.13 13.40
C GLU A 613 14.38 19.28 14.80
N PRO A 614 14.84 18.18 15.42
CA PRO A 614 15.45 18.24 16.75
C PRO A 614 16.68 19.14 16.74
N ALA A 615 16.79 20.04 17.72
CA ALA A 615 18.02 20.81 17.92
C ALA A 615 19.19 19.85 18.24
N HIS A 616 20.35 20.09 17.60
CA HIS A 616 21.54 19.23 17.65
C HIS A 616 22.03 18.87 19.05
#